data_AF-A0A9X3W584-F1
#
_entry.id   AF-A0A9X3W584-F1
#
_cell.length_a   1.000
_cell.length_b   1.000
_cell.length_c   1.000
_cell.angle_alpha   90.00
_cell.angle_beta   90.00
_cell.angle_gamma   90.00
#
_symmetry.space_group_name_H-M   'P 1'
#
loop_
_entity.id
_entity.type
_entity.pdbx_description
1 polymer ?
#
loop_
_entity_poly.entity_id
_entity_poly.type
_entity_poly.pdbx_seq_one_letter_code
_entity_poly.pdbx_strand_id
1 'polypeptide(L)'
;MQKIKLVVDAQRAMKKRGLHFTYHEMLNELIKDNVIDKNGIPTKWALENGLVGQAFTYPNGISQNDIQVSLDESDFQEVLKRMPKDSFQPNPHDKEDVLIDAHNLVNGIKQALKENAISTVNREKYKRVLKQMEAQL
;
A
#
# COMPACT_ATOMS: atom_id res chain seq x y z
N MET A 1 -11.32 12.48 -27.83
CA MET A 1 -11.13 12.59 -26.36
C MET A 1 -10.28 11.42 -25.91
N GLN A 2 -9.14 11.69 -25.27
CA GLN A 2 -8.33 10.64 -24.66
C GLN A 2 -9.05 10.14 -23.39
N LYS A 3 -9.21 8.82 -23.25
CA LYS A 3 -9.85 8.24 -22.06
C LYS A 3 -8.91 8.34 -20.87
N ILE A 4 -9.45 8.72 -19.71
CA ILE A 4 -8.71 8.79 -18.45
C ILE A 4 -8.38 7.35 -18.01
N LYS A 5 -7.10 7.03 -17.82
CA LYS A 5 -6.63 5.68 -17.49
C LYS A 5 -7.30 5.14 -16.23
N LEU A 6 -7.42 5.95 -15.18
CA LEU A 6 -8.03 5.56 -13.92
C LEU A 6 -9.50 5.12 -14.08
N VAL A 7 -10.28 5.82 -14.91
CA VAL A 7 -11.67 5.47 -15.21
C VAL A 7 -11.75 4.13 -15.93
N VAL A 8 -10.82 3.87 -16.87
CA VAL A 8 -10.74 2.59 -17.60
C VAL A 8 -10.36 1.44 -16.66
N ASP A 9 -9.42 1.66 -15.75
CA ASP A 9 -8.98 0.66 -14.80
C ASP A 9 -10.08 0.33 -13.77
N ALA A 10 -10.79 1.34 -13.27
CA ALA A 10 -11.94 1.15 -12.39
C ALA A 10 -13.08 0.39 -13.10
N GLN A 11 -13.35 0.72 -14.37
CA GLN A 11 -14.33 0.00 -15.19
C GLN A 11 -13.96 -1.49 -15.35
N ARG A 12 -12.67 -1.79 -15.59
CA ARG A 12 -12.17 -3.17 -15.67
C ARG A 12 -12.31 -3.90 -14.34
N ALA A 13 -12.00 -3.24 -13.22
CA ALA A 13 -12.12 -3.81 -11.88
C ALA A 13 -13.58 -4.16 -11.56
N MET A 14 -14.53 -3.27 -11.86
CA MET A 14 -15.96 -3.54 -11.65
C MET A 14 -16.47 -4.67 -12.53
N LYS A 15 -16.02 -4.73 -13.80
CA LYS A 15 -16.37 -5.84 -14.70
C LYS A 15 -15.92 -7.20 -14.16
N LYS A 16 -14.73 -7.29 -13.55
CA LYS A 16 -14.26 -8.52 -12.88
C LYS A 16 -15.18 -8.95 -11.72
N ARG A 17 -15.91 -8.02 -11.12
CA ARG A 17 -16.90 -8.25 -10.06
C ARG A 17 -18.34 -8.46 -10.57
N GLY A 18 -18.51 -8.59 -11.89
CA GLY A 18 -19.83 -8.77 -12.53
C GLY A 18 -20.65 -7.48 -12.68
N LEU A 19 -20.07 -6.32 -12.35
CA LEU A 19 -20.73 -5.02 -12.50
C LEU A 19 -20.32 -4.37 -13.82
N HIS A 20 -21.30 -4.02 -14.64
CA HIS A 20 -21.10 -3.45 -15.96
C HIS A 20 -21.44 -1.97 -15.95
N PHE A 21 -20.40 -1.14 -16.01
CA PHE A 21 -20.53 0.31 -16.21
C PHE A 21 -20.06 0.67 -17.61
N THR A 22 -20.71 1.63 -18.26
CA THR A 22 -20.14 2.38 -19.38
C THR A 22 -19.02 3.29 -18.87
N TYR A 23 -18.22 3.85 -19.79
CA TYR A 23 -17.16 4.79 -19.42
C TYR A 23 -17.72 6.04 -18.72
N HIS A 24 -18.86 6.56 -19.20
CA HIS A 24 -19.47 7.77 -18.64
C HIS A 24 -20.08 7.52 -17.26
N GLU A 25 -20.70 6.36 -17.05
CA GLU A 25 -21.22 6.01 -15.72
C GLU A 25 -20.07 5.83 -14.72
N MET A 26 -18.98 5.16 -15.11
CA MET A 26 -17.81 5.02 -14.24
C MET A 26 -17.16 6.38 -13.93
N LEU A 27 -17.03 7.25 -14.93
CA LEU A 27 -16.53 8.61 -14.74
C LEU A 27 -17.39 9.38 -13.73
N ASN A 28 -18.71 9.30 -13.86
CA ASN A 28 -19.64 9.99 -12.97
C ASN A 28 -19.62 9.45 -11.54
N GLU A 29 -19.56 8.13 -11.35
CA GLU A 29 -19.44 7.53 -10.01
C GLU A 29 -18.13 7.94 -9.35
N LEU A 30 -17.00 7.90 -10.07
CA LEU A 30 -15.71 8.34 -9.52
C LEU A 30 -15.69 9.83 -9.16
N ILE A 31 -16.40 10.68 -9.90
CA ILE A 31 -16.57 12.11 -9.55
C ILE A 31 -17.44 12.27 -8.31
N LYS A 32 -18.57 11.56 -8.28
CA LYS A 32 -19.55 11.60 -7.19
C LYS A 32 -18.96 11.10 -5.87
N ASP A 33 -18.13 10.07 -5.93
CA ASP A 33 -17.43 9.50 -4.78
C ASP A 33 -16.16 10.29 -4.41
N ASN A 34 -15.95 11.46 -5.03
CA ASN A 34 -14.80 12.33 -4.79
C ASN A 34 -13.45 11.62 -5.03
N VAL A 35 -13.41 10.62 -5.91
CA VAL A 35 -12.18 9.89 -6.28
C VAL A 35 -11.38 10.71 -7.30
N ILE A 36 -12.06 11.32 -8.26
CA ILE A 36 -11.49 12.21 -9.29
C ILE A 36 -12.28 13.51 -9.42
N ASP A 37 -11.64 14.56 -9.92
CA ASP A 37 -12.31 15.80 -10.30
C ASP A 37 -12.97 15.69 -11.70
N LYS A 38 -13.64 16.77 -12.12
CA LYS A 38 -14.27 16.88 -13.46
C LYS A 38 -13.31 16.73 -14.64
N ASN A 39 -11.99 16.85 -14.42
CA ASN A 39 -10.96 16.69 -15.42
C ASN A 39 -10.34 15.27 -15.39
N GLY A 40 -10.78 14.41 -14.47
CA GLY A 40 -10.24 13.07 -14.28
C GLY A 40 -8.97 13.00 -13.44
N ILE A 41 -8.64 14.07 -12.72
CA ILE A 41 -7.47 14.13 -11.85
C ILE A 41 -7.87 13.58 -10.47
N PRO A 42 -7.12 12.63 -9.88
CA PRO A 42 -7.38 12.14 -8.53
C PRO A 42 -7.47 13.29 -7.52
N THR A 43 -8.47 13.24 -6.65
CA THR A 43 -8.61 14.27 -5.62
C THR A 43 -7.58 14.06 -4.50
N LYS A 44 -7.31 15.13 -3.76
CA LYS A 44 -6.43 15.07 -2.57
C LYS A 44 -6.94 14.03 -1.56
N TRP A 45 -8.25 13.98 -1.34
CA TRP A 45 -8.89 13.04 -0.44
C TRP A 45 -8.67 11.59 -0.88
N ALA A 46 -8.79 11.29 -2.17
CA ALA A 46 -8.58 9.95 -2.72
C ALA A 46 -7.12 9.48 -2.57
N LEU A 47 -6.16 10.41 -2.72
CA LEU A 47 -4.74 10.14 -2.52
C LEU A 47 -4.43 9.90 -1.04
N GLU A 48 -4.91 10.76 -0.15
CA GLU A 48 -4.69 10.65 1.30
C GLU A 48 -5.28 9.37 1.92
N ASN A 49 -6.39 8.87 1.35
CA ASN A 49 -7.03 7.63 1.78
C ASN A 49 -6.55 6.39 1.00
N GLY A 50 -5.54 6.52 0.15
CA GLY A 50 -4.95 5.39 -0.59
C GLY A 50 -5.89 4.73 -1.62
N LEU A 51 -6.95 5.42 -2.04
CA LEU A 51 -7.92 4.91 -3.02
C LEU A 51 -7.37 4.94 -4.45
N VAL A 52 -6.37 5.79 -4.70
CA VAL A 52 -5.66 5.89 -5.97
C VAL A 52 -4.17 6.00 -5.68
N GLY A 53 -3.37 5.11 -6.26
CA GLY A 53 -1.91 5.23 -6.23
C GLY A 53 -1.44 6.27 -7.25
N GLN A 54 -0.63 7.23 -6.82
CA GLN A 54 0.11 8.07 -7.75
C GLN A 54 1.41 7.34 -8.11
N ALA A 55 1.55 6.96 -9.38
CA ALA A 55 2.85 6.49 -9.87
C ALA A 55 3.79 7.71 -9.91
N PHE A 56 4.65 7.83 -8.90
CA PHE A 56 5.64 8.90 -8.86
C PHE A 56 6.75 8.56 -9.85
N THR A 57 6.75 9.25 -11.00
CA THR A 57 7.99 9.47 -11.76
C THR A 57 8.75 10.60 -11.08
N TYR A 58 9.99 10.32 -10.65
CA TYR A 58 10.89 11.31 -10.03
C TYR A 58 11.89 11.85 -11.07
N PRO A 59 11.54 12.88 -11.87
CA PRO A 59 12.45 13.45 -12.86
C PRO A 59 13.65 14.19 -12.23
N ASN A 60 13.52 14.65 -10.97
CA ASN A 60 14.51 15.50 -10.30
C ASN A 60 15.05 14.90 -8.98
N GLY A 61 14.89 13.59 -8.76
CA GLY A 61 15.27 12.93 -7.51
C GLY A 61 14.18 12.95 -6.42
N ILE A 62 14.41 12.17 -5.37
CA ILE A 62 13.49 11.86 -4.26
C ILE A 62 13.46 13.04 -3.26
N SER A 63 12.29 13.60 -2.96
CA SER A 63 12.15 14.66 -1.96
C SER A 63 12.16 14.08 -0.53
N GLN A 64 12.44 14.90 0.49
CA GLN A 64 12.50 14.46 1.89
C GLN A 64 11.22 13.77 2.42
N ASN A 65 10.05 14.03 1.83
CA ASN A 65 8.81 13.31 2.19
C ASN A 65 8.75 11.93 1.52
N ASP A 66 9.29 11.80 0.32
CA ASP A 66 9.47 10.51 -0.36
C ASP A 66 10.55 9.68 0.34
N ILE A 67 11.53 10.33 0.98
CA ILE A 67 12.49 9.66 1.85
C ILE A 67 11.79 8.98 3.02
N GLN A 68 10.73 9.56 3.60
CA GLN A 68 10.00 8.94 4.72
C GLN A 68 9.26 7.67 4.30
N VAL A 69 8.63 7.66 3.12
CA VAL A 69 8.05 6.45 2.53
C VAL A 69 9.14 5.42 2.20
N SER A 70 10.27 5.88 1.65
CA SER A 70 11.41 5.00 1.36
C SER A 70 12.07 4.41 2.60
N LEU A 71 12.06 5.15 3.73
CA LEU A 71 12.61 4.71 5.01
C LEU A 71 11.66 3.72 5.69
N ASP A 72 10.34 3.98 5.66
CA ASP A 72 9.34 3.02 6.14
C ASP A 72 9.40 1.71 5.33
N GLU A 73 9.52 1.81 4.01
CA GLU A 73 9.68 0.66 3.11
C GLU A 73 11.03 -0.05 3.37
N SER A 74 12.13 0.69 3.50
CA SER A 74 13.45 0.13 3.82
C SER A 74 13.46 -0.59 5.17
N ASP A 75 12.88 0.01 6.22
CA ASP A 75 12.79 -0.58 7.54
C ASP A 75 11.91 -1.85 7.52
N PHE A 76 10.84 -1.84 6.74
CA PHE A 76 10.00 -3.02 6.57
C PHE A 76 10.74 -4.13 5.83
N GLN A 77 11.51 -3.81 4.78
CA GLN A 77 12.37 -4.79 4.11
C GLN A 77 13.42 -5.40 5.07
N GLU A 78 13.97 -4.60 5.99
CA GLU A 78 14.87 -5.13 7.03
C GLU A 78 14.15 -6.11 7.97
N VAL A 79 12.87 -5.89 8.29
CA VAL A 79 12.06 -6.87 9.03
C VAL A 79 11.88 -8.14 8.21
N LEU A 80 11.46 -8.04 6.94
CA LEU A 80 11.18 -9.19 6.09
C LEU A 80 12.41 -10.08 5.85
N LYS A 81 13.60 -9.49 5.72
CA LYS A 81 14.88 -10.22 5.57
C LYS A 81 15.19 -11.16 6.75
N ARG A 82 14.62 -10.91 7.92
CA ARG A 82 14.81 -11.70 9.15
C ARG A 82 13.71 -12.75 9.35
N MET A 83 12.78 -12.85 8.41
CA MET A 83 11.72 -13.85 8.44
C MET A 83 12.11 -15.09 7.61
N PRO A 84 11.75 -16.30 8.06
CA PRO A 84 11.83 -17.51 7.24
C PRO A 84 11.02 -17.37 5.94
N LYS A 85 11.50 -17.94 4.82
CA LYS A 85 10.83 -17.84 3.51
C LYS A 85 9.44 -18.48 3.46
N ASP A 86 9.21 -19.51 4.25
CA ASP A 86 7.92 -20.19 4.43
C ASP A 86 6.91 -19.37 5.24
N SER A 87 7.32 -18.23 5.81
CA SER A 87 6.41 -17.24 6.42
C SER A 87 5.55 -16.53 5.39
N PHE A 88 5.86 -16.64 4.10
CA PHE A 88 5.14 -15.99 3.01
C PHE A 88 4.40 -17.05 2.19
N GLN A 89 3.07 -17.05 2.28
CA GLN A 89 2.23 -18.01 1.58
C GLN A 89 1.30 -17.26 0.63
N PRO A 90 1.14 -17.71 -0.63
CA PRO A 90 0.12 -17.15 -1.51
C PRO A 90 -1.25 -17.23 -0.86
N ASN A 91 -2.04 -16.16 -0.96
CA ASN A 91 -3.40 -16.19 -0.43
C ASN A 91 -4.23 -17.21 -1.25
N PRO A 92 -4.91 -18.18 -0.60
CA PRO A 92 -5.68 -19.22 -1.30
C PRO A 92 -6.82 -18.66 -2.18
N HIS A 93 -7.30 -17.47 -1.85
CA HIS A 93 -8.43 -16.82 -2.52
C HIS A 93 -8.01 -15.74 -3.52
N ASP A 94 -6.77 -15.25 -3.43
CA ASP A 94 -6.20 -14.26 -4.34
C ASP A 94 -4.71 -14.53 -4.57
N LYS A 95 -4.36 -15.05 -5.74
CA LYS A 95 -2.96 -15.41 -6.05
C LYS A 95 -2.04 -14.20 -6.24
N GLU A 96 -2.58 -12.99 -6.34
CA GLU A 96 -1.80 -11.75 -6.36
C GLU A 96 -1.49 -11.22 -4.95
N ASP A 97 -2.07 -11.83 -3.91
CA ASP A 97 -1.89 -11.47 -2.51
C ASP A 97 -1.05 -12.51 -1.74
N VAL A 98 -0.38 -12.08 -0.67
CA VAL A 98 0.52 -12.90 0.15
C VAL A 98 0.13 -12.80 1.62
N LEU A 99 -0.17 -13.94 2.23
CA LEU A 99 -0.33 -14.07 3.66
C LEU A 99 1.05 -14.15 4.33
N ILE A 100 1.20 -13.42 5.44
CA ILE A 100 2.42 -13.36 6.23
C ILE A 100 2.14 -14.00 7.60
N ASP A 101 2.98 -14.96 8.00
CA ASP A 101 2.90 -15.55 9.34
C ASP A 101 3.17 -14.50 10.43
N ALA A 102 2.20 -14.30 11.31
CA ALA A 102 2.23 -13.23 12.30
C ALA A 102 3.25 -13.47 13.42
N HIS A 103 3.50 -14.74 13.82
CA HIS A 103 4.52 -15.06 14.82
C HIS A 103 5.93 -14.77 14.28
N ASN A 104 6.20 -15.14 13.03
CA ASN A 104 7.46 -14.87 12.36
C ASN A 104 7.64 -13.38 12.07
N LEU A 105 6.56 -12.64 11.76
CA LEU A 105 6.62 -11.19 11.63
C LEU A 105 7.01 -10.51 12.95
N VAL A 106 6.39 -10.91 14.08
CA VAL A 106 6.76 -10.42 15.41
C VAL A 106 8.23 -10.71 15.73
N ASN A 107 8.71 -11.92 15.42
CA ASN A 107 10.11 -12.28 15.60
C ASN A 107 11.05 -11.45 14.72
N GLY A 108 10.67 -11.20 13.46
CA GLY A 108 11.41 -10.34 12.53
C GLY A 108 11.54 -8.91 13.06
N ILE A 109 10.45 -8.33 13.60
CA ILE A 109 10.45 -7.00 14.20
C ILE A 109 11.37 -6.95 15.42
N LYS A 110 11.29 -7.96 16.32
CA LYS A 110 12.17 -8.06 17.49
C LYS A 110 13.64 -8.10 17.11
N GLN A 111 14.00 -8.93 16.12
CA GLN A 111 15.37 -9.05 15.65
C GLN A 111 15.87 -7.75 15.01
N ALA A 112 15.06 -7.12 14.13
CA ALA A 112 15.43 -5.87 13.47
C ALA A 112 15.66 -4.74 14.49
N LEU A 113 14.84 -4.65 15.54
CA LEU A 113 15.03 -3.69 16.64
C LEU A 113 16.29 -4.00 17.45
N LYS A 114 16.53 -5.27 17.79
CA LYS A 114 17.70 -5.72 18.56
C LYS A 114 19.01 -5.43 17.82
N GLU A 115 19.02 -5.64 16.51
CA GLU A 115 20.18 -5.43 15.63
C GLU A 115 20.35 -3.96 15.20
N ASN A 116 19.51 -3.05 15.72
CA ASN A 116 19.52 -1.63 15.35
C ASN A 116 19.29 -1.39 13.83
N ALA A 117 18.70 -2.35 13.13
CA ALA A 117 18.47 -2.30 11.67
C ALA A 117 17.30 -1.38 11.28
N ILE A 118 16.41 -1.07 12.23
CA ILE A 118 15.36 -0.06 12.05
C ILE A 118 15.95 1.34 12.23
N SER A 119 15.64 2.22 11.27
CA SER A 119 16.04 3.61 11.29
C SER A 119 15.63 4.31 12.59
N THR A 120 16.47 5.22 13.07
CA THR A 120 16.30 5.86 14.38
C THR A 120 14.95 6.58 14.50
N VAL A 121 14.44 7.14 13.39
CA VAL A 121 13.15 7.84 13.31
C VAL A 121 11.94 6.92 13.49
N ASN A 122 12.07 5.64 13.12
CA ASN A 122 10.96 4.68 13.12
C ASN A 122 10.99 3.67 14.27
N ARG A 123 12.07 3.59 15.06
CA ARG A 123 12.19 2.62 16.17
C ARG A 123 11.00 2.67 17.14
N GLU A 124 10.56 3.85 17.53
CA GLU A 124 9.42 3.99 18.45
C GLU A 124 8.10 3.53 17.81
N LYS A 125 7.92 3.75 16.50
CA LYS A 125 6.78 3.21 15.75
C LYS A 125 6.80 1.69 15.77
N TYR A 126 7.93 1.05 15.45
CA TYR A 126 8.06 -0.41 15.45
C TYR A 126 7.92 -1.03 16.85
N LYS A 127 8.40 -0.36 17.92
CA LYS A 127 8.14 -0.80 19.30
C LYS A 127 6.65 -0.80 19.64
N ARG A 128 5.90 0.22 19.20
CA ARG A 128 4.44 0.28 19.39
C ARG A 128 3.72 -0.82 18.61
N VAL A 129 4.08 -1.02 17.34
CA VAL A 129 3.53 -2.10 16.50
C VAL A 129 3.80 -3.45 17.13
N LEU A 130 5.04 -3.71 17.57
CA LEU A 130 5.41 -4.94 18.24
C LEU A 130 4.51 -5.22 19.46
N LYS A 131 4.34 -4.23 20.34
CA LYS A 131 3.47 -4.35 21.51
C LYS A 131 2.01 -4.63 21.14
N GLN A 132 1.50 -4.00 20.09
CA GLN A 132 0.13 -4.23 19.61
C GLN A 132 -0.05 -5.64 19.05
N MET A 133 0.91 -6.13 18.27
CA MET A 133 0.88 -7.48 17.71
C MET A 133 0.99 -8.55 18.79
N GLU A 134 1.89 -8.38 19.76
CA GLU A 134 2.04 -9.31 20.88
C GLU A 134 0.79 -9.40 21.77
N ALA A 135 -0.03 -8.35 21.80
CA ALA A 135 -1.30 -8.37 22.53
C ALA A 135 -2.43 -9.10 21.78
N GLN A 136 -2.21 -9.43 20.50
CA GLN A 136 -3.21 -10.05 19.61
C GLN A 136 -2.86 -11.50 19.23
N LEU A 137 -1.66 -11.97 19.56
CA LEU A 137 -1.17 -13.34 19.37
C LEU A 137 -1.29 -14.14 20.68
#